data_AF-A0A2W5NWE8-F1
#
_entry.id   AF-A0A2W5NWE8-F1
#
_cell.length_a   1.000
_cell.length_b   1.000
_cell.length_c   1.000
_cell.angle_alpha   90.00
_cell.angle_beta   90.00
_cell.angle_gamma   90.00
#
_symmetry.space_group_name_H-M   'P 1'
#
loop_
_entity.id
_entity.type
_entity.pdbx_description
1 polymer ?
#
loop_
_entity_poly.entity_id
_entity_poly.type
_entity_poly.pdbx_seq_one_letter_code
_entity_poly.pdbx_strand_id
1 'polypeptide(L)'
;MAIKSQADFFSGAMFVVVGGVFAIGATNYNIGDGARMGPGYFPLMLGVLLALIGAAIIFQSLVVETTDGGKIGRWAWKPLAFVLGANLAFGVLLGGLP
;
A
#
# COMPACT_ATOMS: atom_id res chain seq x y z
N MET A 1 14.59 -22.44 -0.14
CA MET A 1 13.37 -21.65 -0.40
C MET A 1 13.77 -20.42 -1.21
N ALA A 2 13.04 -20.09 -2.27
CA ALA A 2 13.38 -18.95 -3.15
C ALA A 2 13.10 -17.57 -2.50
N ILE A 3 12.24 -17.51 -1.50
CA ILE A 3 11.92 -16.28 -0.75
C ILE A 3 12.92 -16.12 0.39
N LYS A 4 13.71 -15.05 0.34
CA LYS A 4 14.74 -14.73 1.33
C LYS A 4 14.18 -13.88 2.48
N SER A 5 13.18 -13.03 2.20
CA SER A 5 12.41 -12.28 3.21
C SER A 5 10.91 -12.45 2.96
N GLN A 6 10.21 -13.16 3.85
CA GLN A 6 8.75 -13.35 3.71
C GLN A 6 8.00 -12.03 3.92
N ALA A 7 8.35 -11.26 4.94
CA ALA A 7 7.70 -9.99 5.25
C ALA A 7 7.82 -8.98 4.09
N ASP A 8 8.98 -8.91 3.44
CA ASP A 8 9.17 -8.01 2.30
C ASP A 8 8.41 -8.51 1.07
N PHE A 9 8.42 -9.82 0.82
CA PHE A 9 7.67 -10.39 -0.31
C PHE A 9 6.17 -10.07 -0.19
N PHE A 10 5.57 -10.29 0.98
CA PHE A 10 4.13 -10.06 1.19
C PHE A 10 3.78 -8.56 1.25
N SER A 11 4.65 -7.70 1.80
CA SER A 11 4.42 -6.26 1.78
C SER A 11 4.57 -5.67 0.37
N GLY A 12 5.56 -6.12 -0.40
CA GLY A 12 5.72 -5.77 -1.81
C GLY A 12 4.51 -6.23 -2.65
N ALA A 13 4.02 -7.46 -2.43
CA ALA A 13 2.80 -7.95 -3.08
C ALA A 13 1.58 -7.10 -2.74
N MET A 14 1.43 -6.67 -1.48
CA MET A 14 0.36 -5.76 -1.08
C MET A 14 0.44 -4.43 -1.84
N PHE A 15 1.63 -3.84 -1.96
CA PHE A 15 1.80 -2.60 -2.72
C PHE A 15 1.53 -2.76 -4.22
N VAL A 16 1.93 -3.88 -4.83
CA VAL A 16 1.60 -4.18 -6.24
C VAL A 16 0.10 -4.30 -6.44
N VAL A 17 -0.59 -5.06 -5.59
CA VAL A 17 -2.02 -5.28 -5.72
C VAL A 17 -2.80 -3.99 -5.49
N VAL A 18 -2.52 -3.28 -4.39
CA VAL A 18 -3.21 -2.02 -4.08
C VAL A 18 -2.90 -0.96 -5.13
N GLY A 19 -1.62 -0.78 -5.49
CA GLY A 19 -1.21 0.15 -6.54
C GLY A 19 -1.87 -0.17 -7.89
N GLY A 20 -1.93 -1.44 -8.27
CA GLY A 20 -2.62 -1.91 -9.47
C GLY A 20 -4.12 -1.63 -9.44
N VAL A 21 -4.80 -1.88 -8.32
CA VAL A 21 -6.23 -1.55 -8.15
C VAL A 21 -6.47 -0.05 -8.28
N PHE A 22 -5.63 0.80 -7.69
CA PHE A 22 -5.74 2.25 -7.86
C PHE A 22 -5.49 2.69 -9.30
N ALA A 23 -4.47 2.13 -9.96
CA ALA A 23 -4.15 2.46 -11.35
C ALA A 23 -5.28 2.05 -12.31
N ILE A 24 -5.83 0.84 -12.14
CA ILE A 24 -6.97 0.35 -12.93
C ILE A 24 -8.25 1.12 -12.57
N GLY A 25 -8.49 1.40 -11.29
CA GLY A 25 -9.65 2.18 -10.86
C GLY A 25 -9.64 3.60 -11.45
N ALA A 26 -8.47 4.22 -11.51
CA ALA A 26 -8.25 5.54 -12.06
C ALA A 26 -8.62 5.65 -13.56
N THR A 27 -8.53 4.57 -14.33
CA THR A 27 -8.89 4.59 -15.76
C THR A 27 -10.40 4.73 -16.00
N ASN A 28 -11.23 4.53 -14.96
CA ASN A 28 -12.66 4.82 -15.02
C ASN A 28 -12.99 6.31 -14.83
N TYR A 29 -12.00 7.13 -14.49
CA TYR A 29 -12.15 8.57 -14.33
C TYR A 29 -11.46 9.32 -15.48
N ASN A 30 -11.89 10.56 -15.72
CA ASN A 30 -11.17 11.41 -16.65
C ASN A 30 -9.78 11.73 -16.05
N ILE A 31 -8.72 11.31 -16.74
CA ILE A 31 -7.33 11.59 -16.35
C ILE A 31 -6.96 13.05 -16.70
N GLY A 32 -7.63 13.64 -17.70
CA GLY A 32 -7.29 14.96 -18.21
C GLY A 32 -5.92 14.96 -18.90
N ASP A 33 -5.22 16.07 -18.78
CA ASP A 33 -3.90 16.27 -19.39
C ASP A 33 -2.89 16.78 -18.35
N GLY A 34 -1.60 16.77 -18.66
CA GLY A 34 -0.56 17.18 -17.68
C GLY A 34 -0.72 18.61 -17.17
N ALA A 35 -1.31 19.50 -17.98
CA ALA A 35 -1.60 20.89 -17.61
C ALA A 35 -2.98 21.08 -16.93
N ARG A 36 -3.87 20.08 -17.03
CA ARG A 36 -5.23 20.10 -16.47
C ARG A 36 -5.57 18.70 -15.97
N MET A 37 -5.04 18.38 -14.80
CA MET A 37 -5.19 17.06 -14.19
C MET A 37 -6.67 16.81 -13.85
N GLY A 38 -7.23 15.76 -14.43
CA GLY A 38 -8.53 15.25 -14.06
C GLY A 38 -8.47 14.42 -12.76
N PRO A 39 -9.62 14.05 -12.17
CA PRO A 39 -9.68 13.31 -10.92
C PRO A 39 -8.96 11.95 -10.97
N GLY A 40 -8.79 11.34 -12.15
CA GLY A 40 -8.06 10.09 -12.33
C GLY A 40 -6.53 10.23 -12.32
N TYR A 41 -5.98 11.44 -12.51
CA TYR A 41 -4.53 11.63 -12.68
C TYR A 41 -3.73 11.22 -11.44
N PHE A 42 -4.13 11.74 -10.27
CA PHE A 42 -3.43 11.47 -9.02
C PHE A 42 -3.52 9.99 -8.61
N PRO A 43 -4.70 9.35 -8.59
CA PRO A 43 -4.82 7.92 -8.31
C PRO A 43 -4.01 7.04 -9.28
N LEU A 44 -3.96 7.40 -10.57
CA LEU A 44 -3.18 6.67 -11.56
C LEU A 44 -1.68 6.75 -11.27
N MET A 45 -1.15 7.95 -11.09
CA MET A 45 0.28 8.17 -10.84
C MET A 45 0.71 7.52 -9.52
N LEU A 46 -0.08 7.68 -8.46
CA LEU A 46 0.18 7.05 -7.16
C LEU A 46 0.10 5.53 -7.25
N GLY A 47 -0.90 4.99 -7.97
CA GLY A 47 -1.06 3.55 -8.18
C GLY A 47 0.13 2.94 -8.93
N VAL A 48 0.58 3.57 -10.02
CA VAL A 48 1.76 3.13 -10.78
C VAL A 48 3.02 3.17 -9.91
N LEU A 49 3.23 4.26 -9.17
CA LEU A 49 4.39 4.41 -8.31
C LEU A 49 4.42 3.35 -7.20
N LEU A 50 3.28 3.08 -6.56
CA LEU A 50 3.14 2.01 -5.57
C LEU A 50 3.42 0.63 -6.18
N ALA A 51 2.92 0.36 -7.39
CA ALA A 51 3.16 -0.90 -8.06
C ALA A 51 4.64 -1.11 -8.40
N LEU A 52 5.33 -0.07 -8.87
CA LEU A 52 6.77 -0.14 -9.16
C LEU A 52 7.60 -0.36 -7.89
N ILE A 53 7.30 0.36 -6.81
CA ILE A 53 7.98 0.17 -5.51
C ILE A 53 7.72 -1.24 -4.98
N GLY A 54 6.47 -1.72 -5.03
CA GLY A 54 6.11 -3.08 -4.60
C GLY A 54 6.85 -4.16 -5.40
N ALA A 55 6.98 -3.98 -6.72
CA ALA A 55 7.74 -4.89 -7.57
C ALA A 55 9.24 -4.89 -7.24
N ALA A 56 9.81 -3.72 -6.94
CA ALA A 56 11.20 -3.60 -6.51
C ALA A 56 11.43 -4.31 -5.16
N ILE A 57 10.51 -4.17 -4.20
CA ILE A 57 10.58 -4.86 -2.90
C ILE A 57 10.46 -6.38 -3.08
N ILE A 58 9.54 -6.85 -3.93
CA ILE A 58 9.44 -8.29 -4.25
C ILE A 58 10.76 -8.78 -4.82
N PHE A 59 11.34 -8.08 -5.79
CA PHE A 59 12.62 -8.46 -6.37
C PHE A 59 13.73 -8.53 -5.32
N GLN A 60 13.82 -7.51 -4.45
CA GLN A 60 14.77 -7.48 -3.34
C GLN A 60 14.57 -8.67 -2.39
N SER A 61 13.33 -9.04 -2.08
CA SER A 61 13.00 -10.16 -1.19
C SER A 61 13.41 -11.54 -1.74
N LEU A 62 13.67 -11.64 -3.04
CA LEU A 62 14.13 -12.86 -3.71
C LEU A 62 15.66 -12.88 -3.87
N VAL A 63 16.29 -11.72 -4.01
CA VAL A 63 17.74 -11.61 -4.30
C VAL A 63 18.58 -11.41 -3.04
N VAL A 64 18.12 -10.62 -2.07
CA VAL A 64 18.90 -10.24 -0.88
C VAL A 64 18.69 -11.25 0.23
N GLU A 65 19.77 -11.89 0.68
CA GLU A 65 19.71 -12.81 1.81
C GLU A 65 19.46 -12.08 3.12
N THR A 66 18.46 -12.54 3.86
CA THR A 66 18.08 -12.00 5.17
C THR A 66 18.42 -13.05 6.22
N THR A 67 19.17 -12.66 7.26
CA THR A 67 19.75 -13.57 8.27
C THR A 67 18.72 -14.47 8.96
N ASP A 68 17.47 -14.01 9.11
CA ASP A 68 16.38 -14.75 9.77
C ASP A 68 15.22 -15.15 8.83
N GLY A 69 15.41 -15.03 7.50
CA GLY A 69 14.36 -15.31 6.52
C GLY A 69 13.21 -14.30 6.50
N GLY A 70 13.30 -13.22 7.29
CA GLY A 70 12.30 -12.16 7.38
C GLY A 70 10.89 -12.70 7.67
N LYS A 71 10.75 -13.67 8.58
CA LYS A 71 9.44 -14.31 8.85
C LYS A 71 8.42 -13.29 9.31
N ILE A 72 7.18 -13.44 8.84
CA ILE A 72 6.06 -12.63 9.33
C ILE A 72 5.84 -12.95 10.81
N GLY A 73 6.05 -11.94 11.66
CA GLY A 73 5.83 -12.03 13.10
C GLY A 73 4.34 -12.05 13.47
N ARG A 74 4.06 -12.13 14.77
CA ARG A 74 2.68 -12.11 15.27
C ARG A 74 2.02 -10.77 14.97
N TRP A 75 0.78 -10.78 14.52
CA TRP A 75 0.01 -9.56 14.29
C TRP A 75 -0.13 -8.72 15.57
N ALA A 76 0.16 -7.43 15.43
CA ALA A 76 0.09 -6.45 16.51
C ALA A 76 -1.35 -5.91 16.68
N TRP A 77 -2.28 -6.79 17.02
CA TRP A 77 -3.72 -6.47 17.15
C TRP A 77 -4.01 -5.32 18.13
N LYS A 78 -3.27 -5.23 19.24
CA LYS A 78 -3.42 -4.15 20.21
C LYS A 78 -3.07 -2.78 19.58
N PRO A 79 -1.84 -2.55 19.07
CA PRO A 79 -1.52 -1.31 18.35
C PRO A 79 -2.48 -1.00 17.20
N LEU A 80 -2.84 -2.01 16.41
CA LEU A 80 -3.76 -1.84 15.27
C LEU A 80 -5.11 -1.27 15.72
N ALA A 81 -5.71 -1.86 16.76
CA ALA A 81 -6.98 -1.40 17.30
C ALA A 81 -6.90 0.02 17.88
N PHE A 82 -5.82 0.35 18.60
CA PHE A 82 -5.64 1.70 19.15
C PHE A 82 -5.42 2.76 18.07
N VAL A 83 -4.63 2.48 17.03
CA VAL A 83 -4.36 3.45 15.95
C VAL A 83 -5.62 3.72 15.12
N LEU A 84 -6.35 2.67 14.76
CA LEU A 84 -7.61 2.81 14.03
C LEU A 84 -8.67 3.48 14.90
N GLY A 85 -8.82 3.03 16.15
CA GLY A 85 -9.74 3.61 17.12
C GLY A 85 -9.48 5.08 17.40
N ALA A 86 -8.20 5.50 17.49
CA ALA A 86 -7.84 6.90 17.67
C ALA A 86 -8.21 7.77 16.47
N ASN A 87 -8.00 7.30 15.24
CA ASN A 87 -8.42 8.03 14.03
C ASN A 87 -9.94 8.18 13.96
N LEU A 88 -10.67 7.10 14.26
CA LEU A 88 -12.14 7.11 14.30
C LEU A 88 -12.65 8.05 15.41
N ALA A 89 -12.12 7.94 16.62
CA ALA A 89 -12.48 8.78 17.75
C ALA A 89 -12.17 10.26 17.47
N PHE A 90 -11.03 10.55 16.85
CA PHE A 90 -10.69 11.91 16.42
C PHE A 90 -11.72 12.46 15.44
N GLY A 91 -12.07 11.71 14.39
CA GLY A 91 -13.09 12.13 13.43
C GLY A 91 -14.46 12.37 14.07
N VAL A 92 -14.89 11.47 14.95
CA VAL A 92 -16.13 11.58 15.72
C VAL A 92 -16.14 12.78 16.65
N LEU A 93 -15.06 13.04 17.38
CA LEU A 93 -14.99 14.16 18.33
C LEU A 93 -14.86 15.51 17.62
N LEU A 94 -14.22 15.53 16.43
CA LEU A 94 -14.05 16.75 15.64
C LEU A 94 -15.32 17.13 14.87
N GLY A 95 -16.00 16.17 14.26
CA GLY A 95 -17.15 16.40 13.37
C GLY A 95 -18.52 16.04 13.95
N GLY A 96 -18.58 15.29 15.06
CA GLY A 96 -19.78 14.63 15.56
C GLY A 96 -20.08 13.30 14.83
N LEU A 97 -20.91 12.43 15.44
CA LEU A 97 -21.56 11.36 14.67
C LEU A 97 -22.70 11.99 13.84
N PRO A 98 -22.92 11.54 12.59
CA PRO A 98 -24.14 11.88 11.86
C PRO A 98 -25.40 11.41 12.60
#